data_AF-X1JD40-F1
#
_entry.id   AF-X1JD40-F1
#
_cell.length_a   1.000
_cell.length_b   1.000
_cell.length_c   1.000
_cell.angle_alpha   90.00
_cell.angle_beta   90.00
_cell.angle_gamma   90.00
#
_symmetry.space_group_name_H-M   'P 1'
#
loop_
_entity.id
_entity.type
_entity.pdbx_description
1 polymer ?
#
loop_
_entity_poly.entity_id
_entity_poly.type
_entity_poly.pdbx_seq_one_letter_code
_entity_poly.pdbx_strand_id
1 'polypeptide(L)'
;MQEGLRKLYTGDFNSMEQEGQSDGSTLITLSKRGEGMTYHFRVKDLYGENEKVLSHEGRQKEEKPWIAERMKKAKKEKAKEEKERRDV
;
A
#
# COMPACT_ATOMS: atom_id res chain seq x y z
N MET A 1 9.36 17.51 -6.79
CA MET A 1 9.11 16.62 -5.64
C MET A 1 8.75 15.24 -6.17
N GLN A 2 9.35 14.17 -5.65
CA GLN A 2 9.06 12.81 -6.12
C GLN A 2 7.65 12.36 -5.70
N GLU A 3 7.03 11.48 -6.49
CA GLU A 3 5.60 11.15 -6.36
C GLU A 3 5.25 10.49 -5.02
N GLY A 4 6.12 9.64 -4.50
CA GLY A 4 5.93 8.98 -3.20
C GLY A 4 5.95 9.99 -2.05
N LEU A 5 6.90 10.93 -2.09
CA LEU A 5 7.01 12.01 -1.12
C LEU A 5 5.80 12.96 -1.17
N ARG A 6 5.35 13.30 -2.39
CA ARG A 6 4.14 14.10 -2.58
C ARG A 6 2.94 13.41 -1.94
N LYS A 7 2.71 12.11 -2.23
CA LYS A 7 1.61 11.34 -1.66
C LYS A 7 1.69 11.24 -0.14
N LEU A 8 2.89 11.09 0.43
CA LEU A 8 3.13 11.12 1.87
C LEU A 8 2.61 12.43 2.49
N TYR A 9 3.03 13.57 1.94
CA TYR A 9 2.68 14.89 2.49
C TYR A 9 1.25 15.34 2.18
N THR A 10 0.65 14.87 1.09
CA THR A 10 -0.77 15.15 0.80
C THR A 10 -1.73 14.19 1.50
N GLY A 11 -1.23 13.15 2.18
CA GLY A 11 -2.06 12.10 2.76
C GLY A 11 -2.79 11.24 1.71
N ASP A 12 -2.26 11.16 0.48
CA ASP A 12 -2.90 10.45 -0.63
C ASP A 12 -2.51 8.95 -0.64
N PHE A 13 -2.83 8.26 0.44
CA PHE A 13 -2.60 6.82 0.63
C PHE A 13 -3.61 6.24 1.63
N ASN A 14 -3.77 4.91 1.63
CA ASN A 14 -4.58 4.21 2.65
C ASN A 14 -3.73 3.41 3.63
N SER A 15 -2.54 2.98 3.20
CA SER A 15 -1.61 2.22 4.03
C SER A 15 -0.21 2.79 3.86
N MET A 16 0.49 2.92 4.99
CA MET A 16 1.86 3.37 5.08
C MET A 16 2.62 2.40 5.99
N GLU A 17 3.77 1.95 5.52
CA GLU A 17 4.76 1.25 6.32
C GLU A 17 6.05 2.07 6.31
N GLN A 18 6.71 2.14 7.47
CA GLN A 18 8.00 2.81 7.63
C GLN A 18 8.97 1.85 8.32
N GLU A 19 10.17 1.74 7.76
CA GLU A 19 11.23 0.91 8.31
C GLU A 19 12.51 1.73 8.43
N GLY A 20 12.96 1.94 9.66
CA GLY A 20 14.24 2.60 9.95
C GLY A 20 15.42 1.72 9.55
N GLN A 21 16.38 2.31 8.86
CA GLN A 21 17.61 1.65 8.41
C GLN A 21 18.79 2.08 9.28
N SER A 22 19.81 1.22 9.39
CA SER A 22 20.98 1.45 10.24
C SER A 22 21.84 2.66 9.84
N ASP A 23 21.70 3.16 8.61
CA ASP A 23 22.40 4.35 8.10
C ASP A 23 21.65 5.66 8.37
N GLY A 24 20.58 5.61 9.18
CA GLY A 24 19.77 6.77 9.54
C GLY A 24 18.79 7.21 8.45
N SER A 25 18.57 6.39 7.43
CA SER A 25 17.48 6.58 6.48
C SER A 25 16.24 5.76 6.86
N THR A 26 15.10 6.11 6.29
CA THR A 26 13.82 5.42 6.47
C THR A 26 13.34 4.95 5.10
N LEU A 27 13.03 3.66 5.00
CA LEU A 27 12.33 3.09 3.85
C LEU A 27 10.83 3.25 4.10
N ILE A 28 10.11 3.78 3.11
CA ILE A 28 8.68 4.07 3.19
C ILE A 28 7.97 3.36 2.05
N THR A 29 6.92 2.64 2.42
CA THR A 29 6.01 1.99 1.47
C THR A 29 4.63 2.60 1.59
N LEU A 30 4.12 3.18 0.51
CA LEU A 30 2.77 3.72 0.43
C LEU A 30 1.93 2.92 -0.56
N SER A 31 0.69 2.62 -0.17
CA SER A 31 -0.30 2.06 -1.11
C SER A 31 -1.68 2.68 -0.91
N LYS A 32 -2.42 2.76 -2.01
CA LYS A 32 -3.80 3.26 -2.03
C LYS A 32 -4.71 2.18 -2.62
N ARG A 33 -5.83 1.94 -1.93
CA ARG A 33 -6.81 0.95 -2.35
C ARG A 33 -7.45 1.39 -3.67
N GLY A 34 -7.40 0.53 -4.67
CA GLY A 34 -7.99 0.78 -5.99
C GLY A 34 -7.07 1.48 -6.99
N GLU A 35 -5.91 1.99 -6.58
CA GLU A 35 -4.95 2.66 -7.50
C GLU A 35 -4.01 1.66 -8.18
N GLY A 36 -3.94 0.41 -7.66
CA GLY A 36 -3.13 -0.65 -8.26
C GLY A 36 -1.64 -0.36 -8.25
N MET A 37 -1.18 0.62 -7.47
CA MET A 37 0.21 1.05 -7.41
C MET A 37 0.68 1.13 -5.96
N THR A 38 1.93 0.74 -5.75
CA THR A 38 2.63 0.84 -4.47
C THR A 38 3.91 1.63 -4.69
N TYR A 39 4.15 2.64 -3.87
CA TYR A 39 5.35 3.46 -3.91
C TYR A 39 6.32 3.01 -2.82
N HIS A 40 7.54 2.69 -3.20
CA HIS A 40 8.65 2.41 -2.29
C HIS A 40 9.70 3.49 -2.45
N PHE A 41 10.09 4.15 -1.37
CA PHE A 41 11.11 5.19 -1.44
C PHE A 41 11.89 5.27 -0.14
N ARG A 42 13.16 5.66 -0.24
CA ARG A 42 14.08 5.74 0.89
C ARG A 42 14.46 7.19 1.12
N VAL A 43 14.28 7.67 2.34
CA VAL A 43 14.49 9.07 2.71
C VAL A 43 15.49 9.13 3.85
N LYS A 44 16.52 9.99 3.73
CA LYS A 44 17.41 10.34 4.82
C LYS A 44 16.85 11.57 5.54
N ASP A 45 16.94 11.56 6.87
CA ASP A 45 16.42 12.67 7.70
C ASP A 45 14.93 12.97 7.43
N LEU A 46 14.11 11.91 7.43
CA LEU A 46 12.67 12.02 7.22
C LEU A 46 12.05 12.94 8.28
N TYR A 47 11.30 13.96 7.84
CA TYR A 47 10.75 15.04 8.69
C TYR A 47 11.77 15.99 9.34
N GLY A 48 13.06 15.86 9.02
CA GLY A 48 14.11 16.76 9.46
C GLY A 48 14.36 17.92 8.49
N GLU A 49 15.26 18.83 8.88
CA GLU A 49 15.62 20.00 8.07
C GLU A 49 16.44 19.63 6.82
N ASN A 50 17.09 18.46 6.81
CA ASN A 50 17.94 17.99 5.72
C ASN A 50 17.33 16.80 4.96
N GLU A 51 15.99 16.76 4.88
CA GLU A 51 15.27 15.68 4.21
C GLU A 51 15.78 15.46 2.79
N LYS A 52 16.28 14.25 2.52
CA LYS A 52 16.83 13.88 1.22
C LYS A 52 16.35 12.52 0.76
N VAL A 53 15.72 12.47 -0.40
CA VAL A 53 15.32 11.21 -1.01
C VAL A 53 16.52 10.52 -1.66
N LEU A 54 16.80 9.31 -1.21
CA LEU A 54 17.90 8.47 -1.67
C LEU A 54 17.48 7.55 -2.82
N SER A 55 16.26 7.02 -2.79
CA SER A 55 15.68 6.19 -3.86
C SER A 55 14.16 6.34 -3.91
N HIS A 56 13.59 6.12 -5.10
CA HIS A 56 12.14 6.09 -5.31
C HIS A 56 11.79 5.15 -6.44
N GLU A 57 10.78 4.33 -6.20
CA GLU A 57 10.29 3.31 -7.11
C GLU A 57 8.75 3.20 -6.98
N GLY A 58 8.05 3.36 -8.09
CA GLY A 58 6.64 3.01 -8.21
C GLY A 58 6.51 1.60 -8.78
N ARG A 59 5.88 0.69 -8.05
CA ARG A 59 5.59 -0.67 -8.51
C ARG A 59 4.10 -0.82 -8.78
N GLN A 60 3.76 -1.29 -9.98
CA GLN A 60 2.40 -1.73 -10.24
C GLN A 60 2.13 -3.00 -9.43
N LYS A 61 0.99 -3.04 -8.75
CA LYS A 61 0.56 -4.20 -8.00
C LYS A 61 0.25 -5.30 -9.01
N GLU A 62 1.09 -6.33 -9.04
CA GLU A 62 0.81 -7.52 -9.84
C GLU A 62 -0.49 -8.16 -9.34
N GLU A 63 -1.52 -8.08 -10.17
CA GLU A 63 -2.77 -8.81 -9.94
C GLU A 63 -2.50 -10.30 -10.18
N LYS A 64 -2.09 -10.99 -9.13
CA LYS A 64 -1.96 -12.44 -9.14
C LYS A 64 -3.34 -13.06 -9.39
N PRO A 65 -3.57 -13.75 -10.53
CA PRO A 65 -4.92 -14.16 -10.94
C PRO A 65 -5.60 -15.08 -9.93
N TRP A 66 -4.83 -15.92 -9.23
CA TRP A 66 -5.35 -16.78 -8.17
C TRP A 66 -5.90 -16.02 -6.96
N ILE A 67 -5.44 -14.78 -6.70
CA ILE A 67 -5.99 -13.93 -5.63
C ILE A 67 -7.40 -13.46 -6.01
N ALA A 68 -7.61 -13.07 -7.28
CA ALA A 68 -8.93 -12.67 -7.77
C ALA A 68 -9.94 -13.82 -7.69
N GLU A 69 -9.52 -15.04 -8.07
CA GLU A 69 -10.34 -16.24 -7.94
C GLU A 69 -10.70 -16.56 -6.48
N ARG A 70 -9.72 -16.50 -5.57
CA ARG A 70 -9.96 -16.70 -4.12
C ARG A 70 -10.94 -15.68 -3.56
N MET A 71 -10.81 -14.41 -3.94
CA MET A 71 -11.73 -13.34 -3.50
C MET A 71 -13.15 -13.56 -4.03
N LYS A 72 -13.30 -14.01 -5.28
CA LYS A 72 -14.61 -14.34 -5.87
C LYS A 72 -15.25 -15.54 -5.16
N LYS A 73 -14.47 -16.57 -4.83
CA LYS A 73 -14.95 -17.75 -4.08
C LYS A 73 -15.44 -17.34 -2.68
N ALA A 74 -14.63 -16.60 -1.93
CA ALA A 74 -14.97 -16.13 -0.59
C ALA A 74 -16.26 -15.27 -0.58
N LYS A 75 -16.46 -14.40 -1.58
CA LYS A 75 -17.69 -13.61 -1.72
C LYS A 75 -18.92 -14.51 -1.95
N LYS A 76 -18.81 -15.54 -2.78
CA LYS A 76 -19.90 -16.49 -3.02
C LYS A 76 -20.25 -17.28 -1.77
N GLU A 77 -19.26 -17.74 -1.01
CA GLU A 77 -19.46 -18.46 0.24
C GLU A 77 -20.16 -17.59 1.29
N LYS A 78 -19.71 -16.33 1.46
CA LYS A 78 -20.36 -15.37 2.37
C LYS A 78 -21.81 -15.07 1.97
N ALA A 79 -22.07 -14.89 0.67
CA ALA A 79 -23.43 -14.63 0.17
C ALA A 79 -24.36 -15.84 0.38
N LYS A 80 -23.83 -17.06 0.27
CA LYS A 80 -24.57 -18.29 0.57
C LYS A 80 -24.90 -18.37 2.07
N GLU A 81 -23.92 -18.14 2.94
CA GLU A 81 -24.14 -18.15 4.40
C GLU A 81 -25.14 -17.08 4.85
N GLU A 82 -25.08 -15.86 4.29
CA GLU A 82 -26.04 -14.80 4.62
C GLU A 82 -27.46 -15.14 4.17
N LYS A 83 -27.61 -15.83 3.03
CA LYS A 83 -28.91 -16.30 2.56
C LYS A 83 -29.45 -17.40 3.47
N GLU A 84 -28.65 -18.41 3.81
CA GLU A 84 -29.04 -19.47 4.74
C GLU A 84 -29.42 -18.95 6.13
N ARG A 85 -28.76 -17.88 6.62
CA ARG A 85 -29.15 -17.21 7.88
C ARG A 85 -30.46 -16.42 7.81
N ARG A 86 -30.89 -15.99 6.63
CA ARG A 86 -32.16 -15.25 6.44
C ARG A 86 -33.36 -16.17 6.24
N ASP A 87 -33.12 -17.40 5.81
CA ASP A 87 -34.14 -18.42 5.53
C ASP A 87 -34.44 -19.30 6.79
N VAL A 88 -33.86 -18.99 7.95
CA VAL A 88 -34.08 -19.63 9.28
C VAL A 88 -34.73 -18.63 10.22
#